data_AF-A0A7S3RU81-F1
#
_entry.id   AF-A0A7S3RU81-F1
#
_cell.length_a   1.000
_cell.length_b   1.000
_cell.length_c   1.000
_cell.angle_alpha   90.00
_cell.angle_beta   90.00
_cell.angle_gamma   90.00
#
_symmetry.space_group_name_H-M   'P 1'
#
loop_
_entity.id
_entity.type
_entity.pdbx_description
1 polymer ?
#
loop_
_entity_poly.entity_id
_entity_poly.type
_entity_poly.pdbx_seq_one_letter_code
_entity_poly.pdbx_strand_id
1 'polypeptide(L)'
;LGEETPFTMLAGSEIFSLEMSKTEALTQAFRKSIGVRIREEAEIIEGEVVEIEIDKSVSSGAKTGKVTLKTTEMETIYDLGAKMIESIQKEKIMAGDIITIDKASGKISKLGRSFARSSDYDNVGPQTRFVQCPEGELQKRKEVVHTVTLHEIDVINSRTQGFMALFAGDIGEIKPEVREQIDQKVAEWREEGRAEIVPGVLFIDEVHMLDIECFTYLNRALESNLAPIVVLATNRGICTIKGTEMQS
;
A
#
# COMPACT_ATOMS: atom_id res chain seq x y z
N LEU A 1 -5.76 -18.61 1.94
CA LEU A 1 -6.26 -17.24 1.69
C LEU A 1 -5.42 -16.67 0.56
N GLY A 2 -6.01 -16.06 -0.46
CA GLY A 2 -5.22 -15.43 -1.54
C GLY A 2 -4.43 -14.23 -0.99
N GLU A 3 -3.36 -13.80 -1.68
CA GLU A 3 -2.53 -12.66 -1.27
C GLU A 3 -3.33 -11.35 -1.12
N GLU A 4 -4.51 -11.28 -1.73
CA GLU A 4 -5.36 -10.07 -1.75
C GLU A 4 -6.41 -10.02 -0.64
N THR A 5 -6.55 -11.08 0.17
CA THR A 5 -7.54 -11.12 1.26
C THR A 5 -6.86 -10.75 2.59
N PRO A 6 -7.26 -9.67 3.27
CA PRO A 6 -6.64 -9.29 4.53
C PRO A 6 -6.87 -10.36 5.60
N PHE A 7 -5.80 -10.72 6.29
CA PHE A 7 -5.82 -11.67 7.40
C PHE A 7 -5.16 -11.00 8.60
N THR A 8 -5.91 -10.86 9.68
CA THR A 8 -5.41 -10.32 10.94
C THR A 8 -5.43 -11.42 11.99
N MET A 9 -4.30 -11.62 12.66
CA MET A 9 -4.19 -12.50 13.82
C MET A 9 -3.99 -11.64 15.06
N LEU A 10 -4.74 -11.95 16.11
CA LEU A 10 -4.72 -11.25 17.39
C LEU A 10 -4.75 -12.28 18.52
N ALA A 11 -3.87 -12.16 19.50
CA ALA A 11 -4.01 -12.95 20.73
C ALA A 11 -4.97 -12.24 21.69
N GLY A 12 -5.84 -12.97 22.38
CA GLY A 12 -6.79 -12.39 23.34
C GLY A 12 -6.10 -11.60 24.47
N SER A 13 -4.84 -11.88 24.76
CA SER A 13 -4.02 -11.12 25.72
C SER A 13 -3.53 -9.77 25.19
N GLU A 14 -3.34 -9.61 23.88
CA GLU A 14 -2.84 -8.36 23.25
C GLU A 14 -3.85 -7.21 23.33
N ILE A 15 -5.13 -7.51 23.57
CA ILE A 15 -6.20 -6.52 23.71
C ILE A 15 -6.03 -5.69 25.00
N PHE A 16 -5.35 -6.26 26.00
CA PHE A 16 -5.13 -5.61 27.28
C PHE A 16 -3.83 -4.78 27.22
N SER A 17 -3.91 -3.56 26.68
CA SER A 17 -2.82 -2.59 26.67
C SER A 17 -3.04 -1.45 27.67
N LEU A 18 -1.95 -0.81 28.11
CA LEU A 18 -2.00 0.45 28.85
C LEU A 18 -2.06 1.68 27.91
N GLU A 19 -1.73 1.50 26.63
CA GLU A 19 -1.64 2.59 25.65
C GLU A 19 -2.99 2.93 25.02
N MET A 20 -3.91 1.98 24.95
CA MET A 20 -5.24 2.14 24.35
C MET A 20 -6.29 1.30 25.05
N SER A 21 -7.56 1.70 24.93
CA SER A 21 -8.69 0.94 25.47
C SER A 21 -8.90 -0.40 24.73
N LYS A 22 -9.47 -1.38 25.46
CA LYS A 22 -9.82 -2.71 24.91
C LYS A 22 -10.71 -2.62 23.66
N THR A 23 -11.72 -1.74 23.75
CA THR A 23 -12.65 -1.45 22.66
C THR A 23 -11.92 -0.89 21.44
N GLU A 24 -10.93 -0.01 21.65
CA GLU A 24 -10.14 0.55 20.58
C GLU A 24 -9.25 -0.52 19.91
N ALA A 25 -8.57 -1.35 20.70
CA ALA A 25 -7.77 -2.45 20.18
C ALA A 25 -8.59 -3.42 19.31
N LEU A 26 -9.79 -3.79 19.78
CA LEU A 26 -10.74 -4.59 19.00
C LEU A 26 -11.21 -3.84 17.73
N THR A 27 -11.53 -2.56 17.82
CA THR A 27 -11.97 -1.78 16.66
C THR A 27 -10.87 -1.72 15.59
N GLN A 28 -9.62 -1.52 15.99
CA GLN A 28 -8.49 -1.54 15.09
C GLN A 28 -8.31 -2.92 14.44
N ALA A 29 -8.44 -4.01 15.19
CA ALA A 29 -8.36 -5.37 14.65
C ALA A 29 -9.46 -5.66 13.60
N PHE A 30 -10.68 -5.18 13.83
CA PHE A 30 -11.77 -5.25 12.84
C PHE A 30 -11.43 -4.46 11.58
N ARG A 31 -10.98 -3.21 11.73
CA ARG A 31 -10.66 -2.34 10.58
C ARG A 31 -9.41 -2.79 9.80
N LYS A 32 -8.46 -3.46 10.44
CA LYS A 32 -7.32 -4.13 9.77
C LYS A 32 -7.77 -5.33 8.94
N SER A 33 -8.86 -5.97 9.34
CA SER A 33 -9.41 -7.16 8.67
C SER A 33 -10.37 -6.82 7.53
N ILE A 34 -10.62 -5.53 7.26
CA ILE A 34 -11.45 -5.07 6.14
C ILE A 34 -10.53 -4.36 5.15
N GLY A 35 -10.44 -4.90 3.94
CA GLY A 35 -9.69 -4.33 2.84
C GLY A 35 -10.56 -3.44 1.97
N VAL A 36 -9.95 -2.39 1.42
CA VAL A 36 -10.51 -1.55 0.37
C VAL A 36 -9.56 -1.65 -0.82
N ARG A 37 -10.09 -2.17 -1.91
CA ARG A 37 -9.40 -2.30 -3.18
C ARG A 37 -9.74 -1.09 -4.04
N ILE A 38 -8.78 -0.21 -4.23
CA ILE A 38 -8.92 1.01 -5.02
C ILE A 38 -8.33 0.72 -6.40
N ARG A 39 -9.12 1.01 -7.44
CA ARG A 39 -8.69 0.88 -8.83
C ARG A 39 -8.42 2.28 -9.36
N GLU A 40 -7.16 2.56 -9.68
CA GLU A 40 -6.74 3.84 -10.24
C GLU A 40 -6.16 3.64 -11.63
N GLU A 41 -6.60 4.46 -12.58
CA GLU A 41 -5.95 4.53 -13.89
C GLU A 41 -4.70 5.41 -13.80
N ALA A 42 -3.53 4.80 -13.99
CA ALA A 42 -2.26 5.51 -14.06
C ALA A 42 -1.81 5.64 -15.52
N GLU A 43 -1.44 6.85 -15.93
CA GLU A 43 -0.73 7.08 -17.19
C GLU A 43 0.77 6.84 -16.95
N ILE A 44 1.27 5.73 -17.49
CA ILE A 44 2.69 5.34 -17.39
C ILE A 44 3.36 5.49 -18.75
N ILE A 45 4.61 5.94 -18.75
CA ILE A 45 5.47 5.97 -19.92
C ILE A 45 6.51 4.86 -19.74
N GLU A 46 6.57 3.91 -20.66
CA GLU A 46 7.48 2.76 -20.60
C GLU A 46 8.35 2.71 -21.87
N GLY A 47 9.67 2.76 -21.71
CA GLY A 47 10.59 2.77 -22.84
C GLY A 47 12.03 2.42 -22.46
N GLU A 48 12.82 2.08 -23.46
CA GLU A 48 14.27 1.97 -23.36
C GLU A 48 14.91 3.36 -23.49
N VAL A 49 15.81 3.69 -22.59
CA VAL A 49 16.57 4.93 -22.62
C VAL A 49 17.63 4.88 -23.71
N VAL A 50 17.55 5.77 -24.69
CA VAL A 50 18.58 5.91 -25.75
C VAL A 50 19.70 6.81 -25.26
N GLU A 51 19.34 7.97 -24.74
CA GLU A 51 20.24 9.02 -24.33
C GLU A 51 19.61 9.86 -23.20
N ILE A 52 20.47 10.39 -22.31
CA ILE A 52 20.09 11.29 -21.24
C ILE A 52 21.01 12.50 -21.29
N GLU A 53 20.46 13.67 -21.55
CA GLU A 53 21.16 14.96 -21.51
C GLU A 53 20.75 15.70 -20.25
N ILE A 54 21.70 16.12 -19.42
CA ILE A 54 21.41 16.89 -18.20
C ILE A 54 22.20 18.19 -18.25
N ASP A 55 21.48 19.29 -18.46
CA ASP A 55 22.02 20.63 -18.42
C ASP A 55 22.02 21.15 -16.98
N LYS A 56 23.22 21.32 -16.44
CA LYS A 56 23.42 21.98 -15.14
C LYS A 56 23.75 23.44 -15.40
N SER A 57 22.78 24.33 -15.18
CA SER A 57 23.05 25.77 -15.19
C SER A 57 23.97 26.12 -14.02
N VAL A 58 25.18 26.59 -14.33
CA VAL A 58 26.21 26.96 -13.35
C VAL A 58 25.81 28.19 -12.52
N SER A 59 24.85 29.00 -13.00
CA SER A 59 24.48 30.27 -12.40
C SER A 59 23.20 30.24 -11.55
N SER A 60 22.24 29.36 -11.85
CA SER A 60 20.92 29.36 -11.22
C SER A 60 20.63 28.12 -10.36
N GLY A 61 21.49 27.11 -10.38
CA GLY A 61 21.26 25.84 -9.68
C GLY A 61 20.09 25.02 -10.21
N ALA A 62 19.36 25.53 -11.22
CA ALA A 62 18.29 24.82 -11.90
C ALA A 62 18.89 23.70 -12.77
N LYS A 63 18.41 22.48 -12.54
CA LYS A 63 18.73 21.30 -13.34
C LYS A 63 17.58 21.09 -14.33
N THR A 64 17.86 21.21 -15.61
CA THR A 64 16.97 20.81 -16.70
C THR A 64 17.66 19.71 -17.49
N GLY A 65 16.90 18.87 -18.17
CA GLY A 65 17.48 17.80 -18.95
C GLY A 65 16.51 17.30 -19.99
N LYS A 66 16.97 16.40 -20.84
CA LYS A 66 16.18 15.69 -21.82
C LYS A 66 16.49 14.21 -21.72
N VAL A 67 15.46 13.39 -21.89
CA VAL A 67 15.62 11.94 -22.04
C VAL A 67 14.98 11.52 -23.33
N THR A 68 15.72 10.73 -24.11
CA THR A 68 15.22 10.11 -25.32
C THR A 68 14.81 8.69 -24.97
N LEU A 69 13.53 8.39 -25.12
CA LEU A 69 12.96 7.06 -24.88
C LEU A 69 12.52 6.44 -26.20
N LYS A 70 12.80 5.14 -26.38
CA LYS A 70 12.35 4.36 -27.52
C LYS A 70 11.56 3.12 -27.10
N THR A 71 10.60 2.74 -27.93
CA THR A 71 9.99 1.42 -27.99
C THR A 71 10.39 0.76 -29.31
N THR A 72 9.84 -0.42 -29.62
CA THR A 72 10.03 -1.04 -30.94
C THR A 72 9.38 -0.24 -32.09
N GLU A 73 8.41 0.61 -31.79
CA GLU A 73 7.59 1.31 -32.79
C GLU A 73 7.88 2.81 -32.89
N MET A 74 8.27 3.46 -31.79
CA MET A 74 8.45 4.91 -31.75
C MET A 74 9.63 5.34 -30.87
N GLU A 75 10.12 6.53 -31.13
CA GLU A 75 11.15 7.21 -30.35
C GLU A 75 10.71 8.64 -30.08
N THR A 76 10.74 9.07 -28.82
CA THR A 76 10.34 10.43 -28.42
C THR A 76 11.29 11.00 -27.38
N ILE A 77 11.39 12.33 -27.39
CA ILE A 77 12.23 13.10 -26.48
C ILE A 77 11.33 13.75 -25.43
N TYR A 78 11.65 13.56 -24.16
CA TYR A 78 10.95 14.16 -23.02
C TYR A 78 11.86 15.13 -22.28
N ASP A 79 11.34 16.32 -21.99
CA ASP A 79 12.02 17.28 -21.12
C ASP A 79 11.88 16.85 -19.65
N LEU A 80 13.01 16.79 -18.95
CA LEU A 80 13.13 16.42 -17.55
C LEU A 80 13.19 17.65 -16.65
N GLY A 81 12.33 17.65 -15.63
CA GLY A 81 12.40 18.60 -14.52
C GLY A 81 13.44 18.18 -13.46
N ALA A 82 13.77 19.10 -12.56
CA ALA A 82 14.78 18.88 -11.51
C ALA A 82 14.51 17.62 -10.64
N LYS A 83 13.25 17.36 -10.27
CA LYS A 83 12.86 16.17 -9.47
C LYS A 83 13.12 14.86 -10.23
N MET A 84 12.82 14.83 -11.53
CA MET A 84 13.02 13.63 -12.35
C MET A 84 14.52 13.33 -12.55
N ILE A 85 15.33 14.38 -12.73
CA ILE A 85 16.78 14.28 -12.84
C ILE A 85 17.38 13.69 -11.55
N GLU A 86 16.87 14.10 -10.39
CA GLU A 86 17.29 13.54 -9.10
C GLU A 86 16.91 12.06 -8.95
N SER A 87 15.70 11.68 -9.40
CA SER A 87 15.28 10.26 -9.44
C SER A 87 16.18 9.43 -10.36
N ILE A 88 16.50 9.93 -11.56
CA ILE A 88 17.44 9.30 -12.52
C ILE A 88 18.82 9.09 -11.89
N GLN A 89 19.34 10.12 -11.21
CA GLN A 89 20.64 10.05 -10.53
C GLN A 89 20.62 9.08 -9.35
N LYS A 90 19.53 9.05 -8.59
CA LYS A 90 19.34 8.16 -7.43
C LYS A 90 19.26 6.69 -7.86
N GLU A 91 18.53 6.39 -8.93
CA GLU A 91 18.40 5.03 -9.47
C GLU A 91 19.55 4.61 -10.39
N LYS A 92 20.51 5.52 -10.67
CA LYS A 92 21.66 5.29 -11.56
C LYS A 92 21.24 4.77 -12.94
N ILE A 93 20.24 5.44 -13.52
CA ILE A 93 19.70 5.09 -14.85
C ILE A 93 20.71 5.50 -15.92
N MET A 94 20.98 4.59 -16.85
CA MET A 94 21.91 4.77 -17.95
C MET A 94 21.25 4.47 -19.31
N ALA A 95 21.90 4.88 -20.38
CA ALA A 95 21.49 4.50 -21.73
C ALA A 95 21.49 2.97 -21.90
N GLY A 96 20.38 2.43 -22.40
CA GLY A 96 20.07 1.00 -22.52
C GLY A 96 19.27 0.42 -21.36
N ASP A 97 18.95 1.20 -20.32
CA ASP A 97 18.02 0.76 -19.27
C ASP A 97 16.57 0.91 -19.74
N ILE A 98 15.70 0.01 -19.28
CA ILE A 98 14.25 0.06 -19.49
C ILE A 98 13.62 0.64 -18.22
N ILE A 99 12.89 1.72 -18.39
CA ILE A 99 12.32 2.48 -17.28
C ILE A 99 10.82 2.69 -17.46
N THR A 100 10.14 2.82 -16.33
CA THR A 100 8.74 3.29 -16.27
C THR A 100 8.71 4.64 -15.58
N ILE A 101 8.00 5.60 -16.17
CA ILE A 101 7.74 6.91 -15.61
C ILE A 101 6.25 7.03 -15.35
N ASP A 102 5.86 7.20 -14.10
CA ASP A 102 4.49 7.57 -13.77
C ASP A 102 4.34 9.10 -13.95
N LYS A 103 3.44 9.49 -14.86
CA LYS A 103 3.25 10.89 -15.25
C LYS A 103 2.64 11.74 -14.13
N ALA A 104 1.83 11.14 -13.25
CA ALA A 104 1.18 11.85 -12.15
C ALA A 104 2.15 12.07 -10.98
N SER A 105 2.88 11.04 -10.58
CA SER A 105 3.81 11.13 -9.45
C SER A 105 5.20 11.66 -9.83
N GLY A 106 5.57 11.58 -11.12
CA GLY A 106 6.94 11.86 -11.59
C GLY A 106 7.97 10.84 -11.07
N LYS A 107 7.51 9.71 -10.52
CA LYS A 107 8.37 8.63 -10.06
C LYS A 107 8.88 7.85 -11.26
N ILE A 108 10.19 7.69 -11.31
CA ILE A 108 10.86 6.87 -12.31
C ILE A 108 11.27 5.57 -11.62
N SER A 109 11.12 4.44 -12.30
CA SER A 109 11.52 3.13 -11.78
C SER A 109 12.19 2.32 -12.87
N LYS A 110 13.40 1.83 -12.58
CA LYS A 110 14.18 0.95 -13.46
C LYS A 110 13.64 -0.48 -13.42
N LEU A 111 13.12 -0.96 -14.55
CA LEU A 111 12.64 -2.34 -14.72
C LEU A 111 13.79 -3.32 -14.99
N GLY A 112 14.80 -2.88 -15.73
CA GLY A 112 15.92 -3.72 -16.12
C GLY A 112 16.77 -3.07 -17.21
N ARG A 113 17.57 -3.88 -17.88
CA ARG A 113 18.42 -3.46 -19.00
C ARG A 113 18.02 -4.18 -20.29
N SER A 114 18.10 -3.49 -21.43
CA SER A 114 17.72 -4.06 -22.72
C SER A 114 18.69 -5.18 -23.13
N PHE A 115 18.15 -6.26 -23.70
CA PHE A 115 18.95 -7.38 -24.22
C PHE A 115 19.88 -6.95 -25.37
N ALA A 116 19.48 -5.94 -26.16
CA ALA A 116 20.21 -5.48 -27.34
C ALA A 116 21.58 -4.84 -27.01
N ARG A 117 21.81 -4.41 -25.77
CA ARG A 117 23.09 -3.85 -25.30
C ARG A 117 23.79 -4.72 -24.26
N SER A 118 23.47 -6.01 -24.21
CA SER A 118 24.09 -6.96 -23.29
C SER A 118 25.57 -7.27 -23.62
N SER A 119 25.99 -7.10 -24.88
CA SER A 119 27.35 -7.41 -25.35
C SER A 119 28.41 -6.36 -25.01
N ASP A 120 28.03 -5.11 -24.78
CA ASP A 120 29.00 -4.00 -24.69
C ASP A 120 29.54 -3.78 -23.26
N TYR A 121 29.12 -4.59 -22.29
CA TYR A 121 29.49 -4.46 -20.88
C TYR A 121 29.70 -5.84 -20.24
N ASP A 122 30.86 -6.44 -20.46
CA ASP A 122 31.29 -7.73 -19.85
C ASP A 122 31.48 -7.70 -18.31
N ASN A 123 31.14 -6.60 -17.64
CA ASN A 123 31.33 -6.39 -16.19
C ASN A 123 30.04 -6.04 -15.44
N VAL A 124 28.90 -6.60 -15.82
CA VAL A 124 27.66 -6.43 -15.04
C VAL A 124 27.56 -7.49 -13.96
N GLY A 125 27.47 -7.06 -12.71
CA GLY A 125 27.32 -7.95 -11.55
C GLY A 125 26.08 -8.83 -11.64
N PRO A 126 26.00 -9.91 -10.84
CA PRO A 126 24.96 -10.95 -10.89
C PRO A 126 23.51 -10.48 -10.60
N GLN A 127 23.29 -9.18 -10.49
CA GLN A 127 22.02 -8.51 -10.11
C GLN A 127 21.31 -7.83 -11.29
N THR A 128 21.87 -7.87 -12.50
CA THR A 128 21.31 -7.11 -13.62
C THR A 128 20.19 -7.90 -14.30
N ARG A 129 18.94 -7.48 -14.06
CA ARG A 129 17.77 -8.06 -14.73
C ARG A 129 17.69 -7.56 -16.16
N PHE A 130 17.76 -8.48 -17.12
CA PHE A 130 17.55 -8.17 -18.53
C PHE A 130 16.06 -8.24 -18.87
N VAL A 131 15.57 -7.24 -19.59
CA VAL A 131 14.16 -7.09 -19.98
C VAL A 131 14.12 -6.77 -21.48
N GLN A 132 13.11 -7.26 -22.20
CA GLN A 132 12.93 -6.95 -23.62
C GLN A 132 12.46 -5.52 -23.80
N CYS A 133 12.87 -4.90 -24.92
CA CYS A 133 12.41 -3.56 -25.29
C CYS A 133 10.88 -3.56 -25.33
N PRO A 134 10.22 -2.58 -24.68
CA PRO A 134 8.76 -2.52 -24.68
C PRO A 134 8.23 -2.35 -26.11
N GLU A 135 7.14 -3.05 -26.43
CA GLU A 135 6.45 -2.94 -27.70
C GLU A 135 5.27 -1.97 -27.61
N GLY A 136 4.90 -1.37 -28.74
CA GLY A 136 3.76 -0.46 -28.86
C GLY A 136 4.08 1.00 -28.50
N GLU A 137 3.04 1.72 -28.08
CA GLU A 137 3.14 3.11 -27.68
C GLU A 137 3.94 3.32 -26.38
N LEU A 138 4.72 4.39 -26.34
CA LEU A 138 5.48 4.80 -25.15
C LEU A 138 4.56 5.10 -23.96
N GLN A 139 3.44 5.78 -24.21
CA GLN A 139 2.46 6.13 -23.18
C GLN A 139 1.35 5.09 -23.12
N LYS A 140 1.21 4.42 -21.98
CA LYS A 140 0.21 3.39 -21.73
C LYS A 140 -0.67 3.79 -20.55
N ARG A 141 -1.95 3.48 -20.64
CA ARG A 141 -2.85 3.53 -19.48
C ARG A 141 -2.84 2.17 -18.81
N LYS A 142 -2.46 2.15 -17.54
CA LYS A 142 -2.45 0.93 -16.73
C LYS A 142 -3.37 1.12 -15.55
N GLU A 143 -4.31 0.20 -15.39
CA GLU A 143 -5.09 0.09 -14.17
C GLU A 143 -4.19 -0.48 -13.08
N VAL A 144 -3.96 0.30 -12.03
CA VAL A 144 -3.20 -0.12 -10.85
C VAL A 144 -4.21 -0.36 -9.74
N VAL A 145 -4.18 -1.59 -9.22
CA VAL A 145 -5.04 -2.00 -8.13
C VAL A 145 -4.23 -1.91 -6.84
N HIS A 146 -4.67 -1.04 -5.94
CA HIS A 146 -4.10 -0.90 -4.61
C HIS A 146 -5.06 -1.51 -3.59
N THR A 147 -4.56 -2.41 -2.77
CA THR A 147 -5.34 -2.95 -1.64
C THR A 147 -4.79 -2.35 -0.35
N VAL A 148 -5.64 -1.62 0.36
CA VAL A 148 -5.32 -0.98 1.65
C VAL A 148 -6.37 -1.36 2.68
N THR A 149 -6.04 -1.38 3.96
CA THR A 149 -7.03 -1.67 5.02
C THR A 149 -7.74 -0.40 5.47
N LEU A 150 -8.97 -0.52 5.99
CA LEU A 150 -9.67 0.63 6.58
C LEU A 150 -8.86 1.28 7.71
N HIS A 151 -8.16 0.46 8.50
CA HIS A 151 -7.30 0.97 9.56
C HIS A 151 -6.15 1.83 9.03
N GLU A 152 -5.49 1.44 7.93
CA GLU A 152 -4.43 2.26 7.33
C GLU A 152 -4.95 3.63 6.88
N ILE A 153 -6.14 3.65 6.27
CA ILE A 153 -6.81 4.90 5.86
C ILE A 153 -7.10 5.76 7.10
N ASP A 154 -7.57 5.18 8.20
CA ASP A 154 -7.81 5.90 9.46
C ASP A 154 -6.54 6.58 9.99
N VAL A 155 -5.44 5.82 10.07
CA VAL A 155 -4.18 6.32 10.65
C VAL A 155 -3.61 7.45 9.81
N ILE A 156 -3.64 7.30 8.47
CA ILE A 156 -3.16 8.31 7.53
C ILE A 156 -3.95 9.62 7.68
N ASN A 157 -5.28 9.54 7.83
CA ASN A 157 -6.14 10.72 7.91
C ASN A 157 -6.24 11.30 9.33
N SER A 158 -5.87 10.55 10.37
CA SER A 158 -5.93 11.03 11.75
C SER A 158 -4.78 11.97 12.15
N ARG A 159 -3.62 11.93 11.48
CA ARG A 159 -2.44 12.74 11.86
C ARG A 159 -1.72 13.32 10.63
N THR A 160 -1.15 14.52 10.78
CA THR A 160 -0.34 15.19 9.74
C THR A 160 0.90 14.39 9.30
N GLN A 161 1.38 13.47 10.15
CA GLN A 161 2.43 12.47 9.84
C GLN A 161 1.92 11.03 10.04
N GLY A 162 0.65 10.75 9.74
CA GLY A 162 0.03 9.43 9.94
C GLY A 162 0.77 8.28 9.25
N PHE A 163 1.41 8.53 8.12
CA PHE A 163 2.19 7.51 7.40
C PHE A 163 3.38 6.96 8.21
N MET A 164 4.10 7.80 8.97
CA MET A 164 5.21 7.29 9.81
C MET A 164 4.70 6.52 11.04
N ALA A 165 3.51 6.86 11.55
CA ALA A 165 2.91 6.18 12.69
C ALA A 165 2.55 4.72 12.40
N LEU A 166 2.22 4.38 11.14
CA LEU A 166 2.00 3.00 10.70
C LEU A 166 3.20 2.09 10.98
N PHE A 167 4.43 2.63 10.92
CA PHE A 167 5.66 1.88 11.15
C PHE A 167 6.20 2.01 12.58
N ALA A 168 5.82 3.07 13.30
CA ALA A 168 6.32 3.36 14.64
C ALA A 168 5.53 2.66 15.77
N GLY A 169 4.32 2.15 15.48
CA GLY A 169 3.47 1.47 16.48
C GLY A 169 2.74 2.41 17.46
N ASP A 170 3.19 3.66 17.60
CA ASP A 170 2.57 4.70 18.43
C ASP A 170 1.38 5.37 17.71
N ILE A 171 0.37 4.56 17.40
CA ILE A 171 -0.81 4.97 16.62
C ILE A 171 -1.82 5.71 17.53
N GLY A 172 -1.83 5.40 18.84
CA GLY A 172 -2.78 5.94 19.80
C GLY A 172 -4.23 5.62 19.47
N GLU A 173 -5.18 6.25 20.18
CA GLU A 173 -6.61 6.10 19.90
C GLU A 173 -7.05 7.02 18.75
N ILE A 174 -7.81 6.47 17.81
CA ILE A 174 -8.34 7.23 16.67
C ILE A 174 -9.74 7.74 17.01
N LYS A 175 -9.98 9.03 16.75
CA LYS A 175 -11.29 9.64 17.02
C LYS A 175 -12.39 8.98 16.17
N PRO A 176 -13.59 8.75 16.74
CA PRO A 176 -14.71 8.16 16.01
C PRO A 176 -15.16 9.03 14.83
N GLU A 177 -15.08 10.36 14.96
CA GLU A 177 -15.39 11.33 13.91
C GLU A 177 -14.59 11.09 12.61
N VAL A 178 -13.32 10.72 12.74
CA VAL A 178 -12.44 10.42 11.58
C VAL A 178 -12.89 9.13 10.91
N ARG A 179 -13.26 8.11 11.69
CA ARG A 179 -13.77 6.83 11.17
C ARG A 179 -15.07 7.00 10.43
N GLU A 180 -16.02 7.76 10.97
CA GLU A 180 -17.30 8.05 10.32
C GLU A 180 -17.10 8.78 8.99
N GLN A 181 -16.21 9.77 8.93
CA GLN A 181 -15.86 10.45 7.69
C GLN A 181 -15.23 9.52 6.65
N ILE A 182 -14.38 8.58 7.09
CA ILE A 182 -13.75 7.61 6.19
C ILE A 182 -14.78 6.60 5.70
N ASP A 183 -15.64 6.11 6.57
CA ASP A 183 -16.70 5.16 6.21
C ASP A 183 -17.65 5.78 5.17
N GLN A 184 -17.96 7.07 5.31
CA GLN A 184 -18.72 7.83 4.31
C GLN A 184 -17.97 7.92 2.98
N LYS A 185 -16.69 8.31 2.98
CA LYS A 185 -15.88 8.40 1.75
C LYS A 185 -15.69 7.04 1.05
N VAL A 186 -15.50 5.97 1.81
CA VAL A 186 -15.37 4.62 1.26
C VAL A 186 -16.69 4.15 0.67
N ALA A 187 -17.83 4.51 1.29
CA ALA A 187 -19.14 4.27 0.70
C ALA A 187 -19.33 5.04 -0.60
N GLU A 188 -18.94 6.32 -0.67
CA GLU A 188 -18.95 7.12 -1.90
C GLU A 188 -18.08 6.49 -3.00
N TRP A 189 -16.83 6.09 -2.69
CA TRP A 189 -15.95 5.44 -3.66
C TRP A 189 -16.49 4.09 -4.15
N ARG A 190 -17.23 3.38 -3.31
CA ARG A 190 -17.91 2.14 -3.68
C ARG A 190 -19.10 2.41 -4.62
N GLU A 191 -19.88 3.46 -4.37
CA GLU A 191 -20.99 3.86 -5.23
C GLU A 191 -20.51 4.38 -6.59
N GLU A 192 -19.38 5.09 -6.63
CA GLU A 192 -18.71 5.53 -7.85
C GLU A 192 -18.03 4.39 -8.62
N GLY A 193 -17.93 3.19 -8.04
CA GLY A 193 -17.23 2.04 -8.64
C GLY A 193 -15.71 2.15 -8.67
N ARG A 194 -15.13 3.11 -7.93
CA ARG A 194 -13.68 3.35 -7.83
C ARG A 194 -13.01 2.46 -6.79
N ALA A 195 -13.79 1.98 -5.81
CA ALA A 195 -13.31 1.08 -4.77
C ALA A 195 -14.24 -0.12 -4.56
N GLU A 196 -13.64 -1.24 -4.16
CA GLU A 196 -14.33 -2.48 -3.81
C GLU A 196 -13.93 -2.89 -2.39
N ILE A 197 -14.91 -3.17 -1.53
CA ILE A 197 -14.64 -3.60 -0.15
C ILE A 197 -14.43 -5.12 -0.15
N VAL A 198 -13.28 -5.55 0.37
CA VAL A 198 -12.90 -6.95 0.49
C VAL A 198 -12.97 -7.35 1.97
N PRO A 199 -14.00 -8.13 2.38
CA PRO A 199 -14.06 -8.65 3.74
C PRO A 199 -12.94 -9.68 3.93
N GLY A 200 -12.11 -9.46 4.94
CA GLY A 200 -11.04 -10.38 5.31
C GLY A 200 -11.43 -11.32 6.44
N VAL A 201 -10.42 -11.80 7.15
CA VAL A 201 -10.56 -12.71 8.28
C VAL A 201 -9.85 -12.13 9.50
N LEU A 202 -10.56 -12.09 10.63
CA LEU A 202 -10.01 -11.79 11.95
C LEU A 202 -9.90 -13.08 12.74
N PHE A 203 -8.69 -13.54 13.00
CA PHE A 203 -8.41 -14.69 13.85
C PHE A 203 -8.03 -14.22 15.25
N ILE A 204 -8.81 -14.63 16.25
CA ILE A 204 -8.52 -14.35 17.67
C ILE A 204 -8.14 -15.66 18.36
N ASP A 205 -6.88 -15.76 18.76
CA ASP A 205 -6.40 -16.88 19.57
C ASP A 205 -6.61 -16.62 21.07
N GLU A 206 -6.66 -17.68 21.86
CA GLU A 206 -6.84 -17.65 23.31
C GLU A 206 -8.05 -16.80 23.75
N VAL A 207 -9.19 -16.92 23.04
CA VAL A 207 -10.36 -16.06 23.27
C VAL A 207 -10.91 -16.13 24.70
N HIS A 208 -10.65 -17.23 25.43
CA HIS A 208 -10.97 -17.36 26.86
C HIS A 208 -10.25 -16.33 27.76
N MET A 209 -9.26 -15.61 27.23
CA MET A 209 -8.59 -14.51 27.92
C MET A 209 -9.38 -13.20 27.84
N LEU A 210 -10.39 -13.09 26.96
CA LEU A 210 -11.25 -11.92 26.83
C LEU A 210 -12.25 -11.79 27.98
N ASP A 211 -12.70 -10.56 28.20
CA ASP A 211 -13.77 -10.25 29.16
C ASP A 211 -15.14 -10.13 28.47
N ILE A 212 -16.19 -10.05 29.29
CA ILE A 212 -17.57 -9.92 28.80
C ILE A 212 -17.81 -8.65 27.97
N GLU A 213 -17.07 -7.57 28.24
CA GLU A 213 -17.17 -6.33 27.46
C GLU A 213 -16.68 -6.53 26.04
N CYS A 214 -15.56 -7.24 25.86
CA CYS A 214 -15.04 -7.63 24.55
C CYS A 214 -16.06 -8.47 23.78
N PHE A 215 -16.68 -9.47 24.42
CA PHE A 215 -17.71 -10.30 23.76
C PHE A 215 -18.96 -9.49 23.38
N THR A 216 -19.37 -8.55 24.23
CA THR A 216 -20.49 -7.65 23.94
C THR A 216 -20.18 -6.75 22.74
N TYR A 217 -18.97 -6.21 22.68
CA TYR A 217 -18.49 -5.46 21.53
C TYR A 217 -18.45 -6.30 20.26
N LEU A 218 -17.88 -7.51 20.32
CA LEU A 218 -17.80 -8.45 19.20
C LEU A 218 -19.19 -8.76 18.61
N ASN A 219 -20.17 -9.03 19.46
CA ASN A 219 -21.54 -9.29 19.01
C ASN A 219 -22.13 -8.11 18.22
N ARG A 220 -21.98 -6.89 18.75
CA ARG A 220 -22.45 -5.68 18.06
C ARG A 220 -21.69 -5.42 16.75
N ALA A 221 -20.37 -5.64 16.73
CA ALA A 221 -19.56 -5.42 15.55
C ALA A 221 -19.88 -6.41 14.41
N LEU A 222 -20.24 -7.65 14.76
CA LEU A 222 -20.63 -8.71 13.82
C LEU A 222 -21.99 -8.47 13.14
N GLU A 223 -22.84 -7.61 13.69
CA GLU A 223 -24.11 -7.22 13.06
C GLU A 223 -23.91 -6.31 11.83
N SER A 224 -22.72 -5.75 11.66
CA SER A 224 -22.40 -4.91 10.49
C SER A 224 -22.29 -5.74 9.22
N ASN A 225 -22.89 -5.27 8.13
CA ASN A 225 -22.79 -5.90 6.80
C ASN A 225 -21.35 -5.96 6.24
N LEU A 226 -20.45 -5.12 6.77
CA LEU A 226 -19.05 -5.05 6.37
C LEU A 226 -18.13 -5.80 7.34
N ALA A 227 -18.68 -6.54 8.30
CA ALA A 227 -17.89 -7.26 9.28
C ALA A 227 -17.01 -8.34 8.59
N PRO A 228 -15.73 -8.46 8.97
CA PRO A 228 -14.88 -9.54 8.51
C PRO A 228 -15.35 -10.88 9.10
N ILE A 229 -14.88 -11.99 8.53
CA ILE A 229 -15.13 -13.30 9.11
C ILE A 229 -14.29 -13.44 10.38
N VAL A 230 -14.94 -13.60 11.53
CA VAL A 230 -14.25 -13.77 12.81
C VAL A 230 -14.10 -15.25 13.12
N VAL A 231 -12.86 -15.69 13.33
CA VAL A 231 -12.50 -17.05 13.74
C VAL A 231 -11.92 -16.99 15.14
N LEU A 232 -12.55 -17.70 16.08
CA LEU A 232 -12.13 -17.72 17.48
C LEU A 232 -11.49 -19.07 17.80
N ALA A 233 -10.35 -19.07 18.50
CA ALA A 233 -9.72 -20.26 19.02
C ALA A 233 -9.63 -20.21 20.56
N THR A 234 -9.88 -21.35 21.19
CA THR A 234 -9.71 -21.53 22.63
C THR A 234 -9.03 -22.87 22.93
N ASN A 235 -8.07 -22.82 23.84
CA ASN A 235 -7.40 -24.01 24.39
C ASN A 235 -8.06 -24.50 25.70
N ARG A 236 -9.10 -23.81 26.18
CA ARG A 236 -9.85 -24.15 27.39
C ARG A 236 -11.28 -24.53 27.05
N GLY A 237 -11.74 -25.65 27.61
CA GLY A 237 -13.09 -26.17 27.40
C GLY A 237 -14.17 -25.60 28.33
N ILE A 238 -13.85 -25.39 29.62
CA ILE A 238 -14.73 -24.71 30.59
C ILE A 238 -13.87 -23.76 31.41
N CYS A 239 -14.21 -22.48 31.42
CA CYS A 239 -13.52 -21.46 32.19
C CYS A 239 -14.48 -20.34 32.61
N THR A 240 -14.13 -19.61 33.67
CA THR A 240 -14.88 -18.41 34.06
C THR A 240 -14.62 -17.29 33.07
N ILE A 241 -15.69 -16.70 32.53
CA ILE A 241 -15.59 -15.51 31.69
C ILE A 241 -15.10 -14.36 32.57
N LYS A 242 -13.95 -13.76 32.22
CA LYS A 242 -13.37 -12.66 32.99
C LYS A 242 -14.37 -11.51 33.13
N GLY A 243 -14.53 -11.01 34.35
CA GLY A 243 -15.51 -9.97 34.68
C GLY A 243 -16.89 -10.50 35.09
N THR A 244 -17.09 -11.83 35.15
CA THR A 244 -18.34 -12.45 35.63
C THR A 244 -18.06 -13.67 36.50
N GLU A 245 -19.09 -14.15 37.19
CA GLU A 245 -19.09 -15.48 37.85
C GLU A 245 -19.56 -16.61 36.93
N MET A 246 -19.81 -16.32 35.65
CA MET A 246 -20.34 -17.29 34.69
C MET A 246 -19.22 -18.18 34.12
N GLN A 247 -19.50 -19.47 33.99
CA GLN A 247 -18.60 -20.44 33.35
C GLN A 247 -19.07 -20.71 31.91
N SER A 248 -18.12 -20.75 30.96
CA SER A 248 -18.35 -21.05 29.54
C SER A 248 -17.20 -21.87 28.96
#